data_AF-A0A7M2C569-F1
#
_entry.id   AF-A0A7M2C569-F1
#
_cell.length_a   1.000
_cell.length_b   1.000
_cell.length_c   1.000
_cell.angle_alpha   90.00
_cell.angle_beta   90.00
_cell.angle_gamma   90.00
#
_symmetry.space_group_name_H-M   'P 1'
#
loop_
_entity.id
_entity.type
_entity.pdbx_description
1 polymer ?
#
loop_
_entity_poly.entity_id
_entity_poly.type
_entity_poly.pdbx_seq_one_letter_code
_entity_poly.pdbx_strand_id
1 'polypeptide(L)'
;MTAVLPWATLVICLAITVARIPSALRGENRVLFYLFALITMDIFLSIEAPYLAIDAVLGGMNVTNLILRFLLYGTFLLLGTKVAAGFDSKSAGRAIHGPWGLAVLGVIAALTTFFFVITDTRGSSVGMNGLTWGPSMEAYAALGRFYPGYVAACLLPAIWRTITGRFPALLRGASALLMLGLTLLLVSQLFPLIPAVHLWLRSVINYSAVLATSVGLAGIWFSKAYAKRKARRTT
;
A
#
# COMPACT_ATOMS: atom_id res chain seq x y z
N MET A 1 -14.67 -8.20 16.21
CA MET A 1 -14.41 -6.75 16.05
C MET A 1 -13.41 -6.42 14.94
N THR A 2 -12.41 -7.27 14.65
CA THR A 2 -11.43 -7.06 13.57
C THR A 2 -11.99 -7.22 12.15
N ALA A 3 -13.11 -7.93 11.95
CA ALA A 3 -13.72 -8.11 10.63
C ALA A 3 -14.26 -6.81 10.01
N VAL A 4 -14.63 -5.81 10.83
CA VAL A 4 -15.22 -4.55 10.34
C VAL A 4 -14.16 -3.64 9.69
N LEU A 5 -12.93 -3.67 10.19
CA LEU A 5 -11.81 -2.85 9.70
C LEU A 5 -11.50 -3.06 8.20
N PRO A 6 -11.31 -4.30 7.70
CA PRO A 6 -11.12 -4.57 6.29
C PRO A 6 -12.25 -4.01 5.41
N TRP A 7 -13.50 -4.25 5.80
CA TRP A 7 -14.67 -3.80 5.05
C TRP A 7 -14.81 -2.27 5.05
N ALA A 8 -14.62 -1.62 6.20
CA ALA A 8 -14.61 -0.16 6.29
C ALA A 8 -13.48 0.45 5.44
N THR A 9 -12.30 -0.16 5.46
CA THR A 9 -11.16 0.24 4.63
C THR A 9 -11.47 0.09 3.16
N LEU A 10 -12.11 -1.01 2.76
CA LEU A 10 -12.54 -1.25 1.38
C LEU A 10 -13.53 -0.17 0.94
N VAL A 11 -14.57 0.11 1.72
CA VAL A 11 -15.59 1.12 1.40
C VAL A 11 -14.96 2.49 1.22
N ILE A 12 -14.06 2.90 2.12
CA ILE A 12 -13.36 4.19 2.03
C ILE A 12 -12.48 4.24 0.78
N CYS A 13 -11.66 3.21 0.54
CA CYS A 13 -10.80 3.18 -0.65
C CYS A 13 -11.62 3.18 -1.94
N LEU A 14 -12.71 2.40 -1.99
CA LEU A 14 -13.64 2.35 -3.12
C LEU A 14 -14.30 3.70 -3.36
N ALA A 15 -14.77 4.38 -2.31
CA ALA A 15 -15.35 5.72 -2.43
C ALA A 15 -14.34 6.72 -3.00
N ILE A 16 -13.08 6.67 -2.55
CA ILE A 16 -12.00 7.50 -3.11
C ILE A 16 -11.78 7.15 -4.59
N THR A 17 -11.71 5.87 -4.95
CA THR A 17 -11.55 5.41 -6.34
C THR A 17 -12.69 5.90 -7.23
N VAL A 18 -13.95 5.74 -6.80
CA VAL A 18 -15.15 6.16 -7.53
C VAL A 18 -15.18 7.68 -7.72
N ALA A 19 -14.81 8.45 -6.69
CA ALA A 19 -14.72 9.91 -6.79
C ALA A 19 -13.71 10.38 -7.86
N ARG A 20 -12.80 9.51 -8.31
CA ARG A 20 -11.81 9.81 -9.36
C ARG A 20 -12.28 9.48 -10.78
N ILE A 21 -13.35 8.71 -10.95
CA ILE A 21 -13.86 8.31 -12.27
C ILE A 21 -14.07 9.53 -13.19
N PRO A 22 -14.69 10.64 -12.75
CA PRO A 22 -14.89 11.79 -13.64
C PRO A 22 -13.58 12.43 -14.11
N SER A 23 -12.52 12.41 -13.29
CA SER A 23 -11.20 12.96 -13.67
C SER A 23 -10.49 12.01 -14.64
N ALA A 24 -10.58 10.70 -14.39
CA ALA A 24 -9.97 9.67 -15.24
C ALA A 24 -10.58 9.65 -16.65
N LEU A 25 -11.91 9.79 -16.75
CA LEU A 25 -12.63 9.89 -18.03
C LEU A 25 -12.22 11.15 -18.82
N ARG A 26 -11.93 12.26 -18.15
CA ARG A 26 -11.39 13.49 -18.77
C ARG A 26 -9.91 13.39 -19.16
N GLY A 27 -9.24 12.26 -18.88
CA GLY A 27 -7.81 12.09 -19.13
C GLY A 27 -6.90 12.71 -18.07
N GLU A 28 -7.46 13.39 -17.07
CA GLU A 28 -6.68 14.05 -16.03
C GLU A 28 -6.29 13.06 -14.93
N ASN A 29 -4.98 12.93 -14.67
CA ASN A 29 -4.46 12.16 -13.53
C ASN A 29 -4.89 10.68 -13.50
N ARG A 30 -5.01 10.01 -14.66
CA ARG A 30 -5.40 8.58 -14.76
C ARG A 30 -4.62 7.65 -13.84
N VAL A 31 -3.33 7.92 -13.65
CA VAL A 31 -2.48 7.09 -12.78
C VAL A 31 -2.93 7.13 -11.31
N LEU A 32 -3.48 8.25 -10.82
CA LEU A 32 -4.04 8.30 -9.46
C LEU A 32 -5.30 7.44 -9.34
N PHE A 33 -6.14 7.40 -10.38
CA PHE A 33 -7.27 6.47 -10.42
C PHE A 33 -6.79 5.02 -10.37
N TYR A 34 -5.82 4.65 -11.21
CA TYR A 34 -5.26 3.28 -11.19
C TYR A 34 -4.61 2.94 -9.85
N LEU A 35 -3.91 3.88 -9.22
CA LEU A 35 -3.34 3.68 -7.89
C LEU A 35 -4.42 3.39 -6.84
N PHE A 36 -5.49 4.19 -6.78
CA PHE A 36 -6.58 3.92 -5.83
C PHE A 36 -7.35 2.64 -6.17
N ALA A 37 -7.53 2.32 -7.45
CA ALA A 37 -8.14 1.06 -7.87
C ALA A 37 -7.30 -0.16 -7.45
N LEU A 38 -5.97 -0.08 -7.57
CA LEU A 38 -5.06 -1.11 -7.10
C LEU A 38 -5.11 -1.25 -5.58
N ILE A 39 -5.09 -0.14 -4.82
CA ILE A 39 -5.28 -0.18 -3.35
C ILE A 39 -6.63 -0.81 -2.99
N THR A 40 -7.72 -0.45 -3.68
CA THR A 40 -9.03 -1.08 -3.47
C THR A 40 -8.98 -2.58 -3.73
N MET A 41 -8.30 -3.01 -4.80
CA MET A 41 -8.14 -4.43 -5.14
C MET A 41 -7.27 -5.17 -4.12
N ASP A 42 -6.18 -4.57 -3.63
CA ASP A 42 -5.33 -5.12 -2.56
C ASP A 42 -6.16 -5.41 -1.31
N ILE A 43 -7.03 -4.48 -0.91
CA ILE A 43 -7.90 -4.65 0.26
C ILE A 43 -9.00 -5.66 -0.01
N PHE A 44 -9.59 -5.66 -1.20
CA PHE A 44 -10.60 -6.65 -1.59
C PHE A 44 -10.03 -8.06 -1.49
N LEU A 45 -8.85 -8.30 -2.07
CA LEU A 45 -8.15 -9.59 -1.99
C LEU A 45 -7.60 -9.91 -0.58
N SER A 46 -7.58 -8.94 0.34
CA SER A 46 -7.19 -9.15 1.74
C SER A 46 -8.37 -9.49 2.66
N ILE A 47 -9.60 -9.57 2.13
CA ILE A 47 -10.79 -10.00 2.89
C ILE A 47 -11.01 -11.50 2.65
N GLU A 48 -11.33 -12.23 3.71
CA GLU A 48 -11.43 -13.69 3.69
C GLU A 48 -12.39 -14.25 2.64
N ALA A 49 -13.64 -13.77 2.61
CA ALA A 49 -14.64 -14.26 1.66
C ALA A 49 -14.22 -14.15 0.17
N PRO A 50 -13.85 -12.96 -0.36
CA PRO A 50 -13.39 -12.85 -1.74
C PRO A 50 -12.05 -13.55 -1.99
N TYR A 51 -11.13 -13.54 -1.02
CA TYR A 51 -9.87 -14.27 -1.14
C TYR A 51 -10.10 -15.76 -1.37
N LEU A 52 -10.89 -16.41 -0.52
CA LEU A 52 -11.17 -17.84 -0.59
C LEU A 52 -11.91 -18.21 -1.89
N ALA A 53 -12.88 -17.37 -2.30
CA ALA A 53 -13.61 -17.58 -3.55
C ALA A 53 -12.68 -17.57 -4.77
N ILE A 54 -11.76 -16.61 -4.84
CA ILE A 54 -10.80 -16.50 -5.95
C ILE A 54 -9.76 -17.61 -5.87
N ASP A 55 -9.24 -17.91 -4.68
CA ASP A 55 -8.22 -18.94 -4.51
C ASP A 55 -8.75 -20.34 -4.84
N ALA A 56 -10.02 -20.62 -4.54
CA ALA A 56 -10.66 -21.87 -4.92
C ALA A 56 -10.66 -22.09 -6.44
N VAL A 57 -10.91 -21.03 -7.23
CA VAL A 57 -10.84 -21.08 -8.70
C VAL A 57 -9.40 -21.28 -9.19
N LEU A 58 -8.42 -20.78 -8.45
CA LEU A 58 -6.99 -20.93 -8.75
C LEU A 58 -6.37 -22.24 -8.22
N GLY A 59 -7.19 -23.16 -7.71
CA GLY A 59 -6.75 -24.49 -7.26
C GLY A 59 -6.57 -24.64 -5.75
N GLY A 60 -6.88 -23.62 -4.95
CA GLY A 60 -6.89 -23.71 -3.48
C GLY A 60 -5.53 -23.92 -2.84
N MET A 61 -4.48 -23.34 -3.41
CA MET A 61 -3.08 -23.45 -2.96
C MET A 61 -2.47 -22.09 -2.55
N ASN A 62 -3.31 -21.13 -2.13
CA ASN A 62 -2.91 -19.76 -1.81
C ASN A 62 -2.25 -18.99 -2.96
N VAL A 63 -2.56 -19.34 -4.22
CA VAL A 63 -2.08 -18.58 -5.39
C VAL A 63 -2.60 -17.14 -5.34
N THR A 64 -3.80 -16.93 -4.80
CA THR A 64 -4.34 -15.57 -4.54
C THR A 64 -3.41 -14.76 -3.63
N ASN A 65 -2.72 -15.39 -2.66
CA ASN A 65 -1.73 -14.70 -1.81
C ASN A 65 -0.53 -14.21 -2.61
N LEU A 66 -0.03 -15.03 -3.54
CA LEU A 66 1.09 -14.67 -4.40
C LEU A 66 0.71 -13.49 -5.31
N ILE A 67 -0.48 -13.55 -5.92
CA ILE A 67 -1.03 -12.47 -6.74
C ILE A 67 -1.15 -11.18 -5.92
N LEU A 68 -1.72 -11.26 -4.71
CA LEU A 68 -1.85 -10.13 -3.79
C LEU A 68 -0.50 -9.47 -3.50
N ARG A 69 0.59 -10.24 -3.36
CA ARG A 69 1.94 -9.67 -3.13
C ARG A 69 2.47 -8.91 -4.32
N PHE A 70 2.30 -9.45 -5.53
CA PHE A 70 2.68 -8.75 -6.75
C PHE A 70 1.83 -7.49 -6.96
N LEU A 71 0.55 -7.55 -6.63
CA LEU A 71 -0.35 -6.41 -6.65
C LEU A 71 0.15 -5.32 -5.69
N LEU A 72 0.46 -5.68 -4.44
CA LEU A 72 1.06 -4.76 -3.46
C LEU A 72 2.38 -4.16 -3.97
N TYR A 73 3.26 -4.95 -4.57
CA TYR A 73 4.51 -4.41 -5.12
C TYR A 73 4.26 -3.39 -6.23
N GLY A 74 3.34 -3.70 -7.16
CA GLY A 74 2.92 -2.75 -8.19
C GLY A 74 2.28 -1.48 -7.62
N THR A 75 1.40 -1.64 -6.63
CA THR A 75 0.77 -0.53 -5.90
C THR A 75 1.81 0.38 -5.28
N PHE A 76 2.80 -0.17 -4.58
CA PHE A 76 3.83 0.62 -3.93
C PHE A 76 4.83 1.25 -4.90
N LEU A 77 5.14 0.59 -6.03
CA LEU A 77 5.91 1.21 -7.10
C LEU A 77 5.19 2.46 -7.65
N LEU A 78 3.90 2.33 -7.98
CA LEU A 78 3.09 3.45 -8.49
C LEU A 78 2.87 4.55 -7.44
N LEU A 79 2.60 4.16 -6.19
CA LEU A 79 2.49 5.08 -5.06
C LEU A 79 3.79 5.86 -4.90
N GLY A 80 4.91 5.16 -4.84
CA GLY A 80 6.22 5.75 -4.61
C GLY A 80 6.63 6.71 -5.71
N THR A 81 6.45 6.35 -6.97
CA THR A 81 6.72 7.25 -8.09
C THR A 81 5.85 8.50 -8.06
N LYS A 82 4.55 8.37 -7.75
CA LYS A 82 3.64 9.52 -7.70
C LYS A 82 3.82 10.42 -6.50
N VAL A 83 4.10 9.85 -5.34
CA VAL A 83 4.41 10.61 -4.14
C VAL A 83 5.74 11.34 -4.34
N ALA A 84 6.80 10.65 -4.79
CA ALA A 84 8.08 11.28 -5.07
C ALA A 84 7.97 12.46 -6.05
N ALA A 85 7.21 12.30 -7.15
CA ALA A 85 6.92 13.39 -8.08
C ALA A 85 6.07 14.51 -7.44
N GLY A 86 5.09 14.15 -6.61
CA GLY A 86 4.22 15.10 -5.92
C GLY A 86 4.94 16.00 -4.90
N PHE A 87 6.05 15.51 -4.35
CA PHE A 87 6.94 16.21 -3.41
C PHE A 87 8.24 16.73 -4.08
N ASP A 88 8.33 16.66 -5.42
CA ASP A 88 9.50 17.07 -6.21
C ASP A 88 10.83 16.48 -5.71
N SER A 89 10.80 15.21 -5.28
CA SER A 89 11.97 14.51 -4.76
C SER A 89 12.60 13.61 -5.82
N LYS A 90 13.57 14.16 -6.56
CA LYS A 90 14.32 13.40 -7.57
C LYS A 90 15.08 12.22 -6.98
N SER A 91 15.61 12.36 -5.76
CA SER A 91 16.33 11.28 -5.06
C SER A 91 15.40 10.12 -4.71
N ALA A 92 14.23 10.39 -4.12
CA ALA A 92 13.25 9.35 -3.82
C ALA A 92 12.71 8.70 -5.09
N GLY A 93 12.44 9.49 -6.14
CA GLY A 93 12.02 8.97 -7.44
C GLY A 93 13.05 7.99 -8.02
N ARG A 94 14.32 8.38 -8.05
CA ARG A 94 15.42 7.54 -8.56
C ARG A 94 15.66 6.31 -7.68
N ALA A 95 15.50 6.42 -6.37
CA ALA A 95 15.58 5.26 -5.48
C ALA A 95 14.48 4.23 -5.79
N ILE A 96 13.27 4.66 -6.14
CA ILE A 96 12.12 3.76 -6.31
C ILE A 96 12.00 3.19 -7.74
N HIS A 97 12.06 4.04 -8.77
CA HIS A 97 11.87 3.61 -10.17
C HIS A 97 13.16 3.64 -11.01
N GLY A 98 14.29 4.05 -10.42
CA GLY A 98 15.59 3.93 -11.06
C GLY A 98 16.09 2.48 -11.05
N PRO A 99 17.29 2.23 -11.60
CA PRO A 99 17.82 0.88 -11.76
C PRO A 99 17.93 0.14 -10.42
N TRP A 100 18.35 0.82 -9.35
CA TRP A 100 18.45 0.22 -8.02
C TRP A 100 17.09 -0.15 -7.43
N GLY A 101 16.08 0.71 -7.56
CA GLY A 101 14.73 0.41 -7.07
C GLY A 101 14.08 -0.75 -7.82
N LEU A 102 14.28 -0.81 -9.14
CA LEU A 102 13.82 -1.91 -9.98
C LEU A 102 14.59 -3.20 -9.70
N ALA A 103 15.89 -3.12 -9.39
CA ALA A 103 16.67 -4.28 -8.96
C ALA A 103 16.17 -4.81 -7.62
N VAL A 104 15.91 -3.94 -6.63
CA VAL A 104 15.32 -4.33 -5.34
C VAL A 104 13.96 -5.00 -5.57
N LEU A 105 13.09 -4.38 -6.39
CA LEU A 105 11.80 -4.97 -6.75
C LEU A 105 11.96 -6.36 -7.38
N GLY A 106 12.84 -6.49 -8.38
CA GLY A 106 13.09 -7.75 -9.09
C GLY A 106 13.62 -8.86 -8.17
N VAL A 107 14.56 -8.53 -7.29
CA VAL A 107 15.09 -9.49 -6.29
C VAL A 107 13.99 -9.91 -5.32
N ILE A 108 13.22 -8.97 -4.78
CA ILE A 108 12.14 -9.27 -3.84
C ILE A 108 11.02 -10.09 -4.51
N ALA A 109 10.66 -9.75 -5.75
CA ALA A 109 9.73 -10.53 -6.57
C ALA A 109 10.20 -11.97 -6.76
N ALA A 110 11.46 -12.16 -7.19
CA ALA A 110 12.04 -13.48 -7.42
C ALA A 110 12.11 -14.31 -6.14
N LEU A 111 12.56 -13.71 -5.02
CA LEU A 111 12.60 -14.37 -3.73
C LEU A 111 11.20 -14.73 -3.23
N THR A 112 10.21 -13.85 -3.40
CA THR A 112 8.83 -14.13 -3.03
C THR A 112 8.27 -15.33 -3.79
N THR A 113 8.50 -15.41 -5.10
CA THR A 113 8.13 -16.58 -5.90
C THR A 113 8.88 -17.83 -5.45
N PHE A 114 10.20 -17.73 -5.24
CA PHE A 114 11.02 -18.84 -4.79
C PHE A 114 10.50 -19.42 -3.47
N PHE A 115 10.31 -18.60 -2.44
CA PHE A 115 9.81 -19.03 -1.14
C PHE A 115 8.37 -19.56 -1.19
N PHE A 116 7.53 -19.01 -2.07
CA PHE A 116 6.19 -19.56 -2.30
C PHE A 116 6.26 -20.99 -2.85
N VAL A 117 7.11 -21.24 -3.85
CA VAL A 117 7.22 -22.56 -4.51
C VAL A 117 7.80 -23.63 -3.59
N ILE A 118 8.79 -23.29 -2.74
CA ILE A 118 9.44 -24.27 -1.85
C ILE A 118 8.68 -24.51 -0.55
N THR A 119 7.70 -23.67 -0.22
CA THR A 119 6.89 -23.81 1.01
C THR A 119 5.63 -24.60 0.67
N ASP A 120 5.22 -25.52 1.55
CA ASP A 120 3.90 -26.16 1.38
C ASP A 120 2.80 -25.12 1.67
N THR A 121 2.14 -24.67 0.60
CA THR A 121 1.04 -23.71 0.66
C THR A 121 -0.33 -24.36 0.44
N ARG A 122 -0.44 -25.69 0.54
CA ARG A 122 -1.70 -26.42 0.33
C ARG A 122 -2.77 -26.01 1.35
N GLY A 123 -3.97 -25.73 0.86
CA GLY A 123 -5.05 -25.14 1.64
C GLY A 123 -5.26 -23.67 1.27
N SER A 124 -6.22 -23.00 1.89
CA SER A 124 -6.53 -21.61 1.55
C SER A 124 -6.83 -20.79 2.80
N SER A 125 -6.05 -19.75 3.03
CA SER A 125 -6.33 -18.74 4.06
C SER A 125 -5.58 -17.44 3.79
N VAL A 126 -6.23 -16.28 4.01
CA VAL A 126 -5.66 -14.95 3.75
C VAL A 126 -4.30 -14.75 4.43
N GLY A 127 -4.24 -15.10 5.71
CA GLY A 127 -3.06 -14.92 6.55
C GLY A 127 -2.14 -16.13 6.63
N MET A 128 -2.45 -17.21 5.91
CA MET A 128 -1.70 -18.48 6.02
C MET A 128 -1.72 -19.06 7.45
N ASN A 129 -2.74 -18.73 8.24
CA ASN A 129 -2.82 -19.06 9.67
C ASN A 129 -3.10 -20.55 9.97
N GLY A 130 -3.50 -21.32 8.94
CA GLY A 130 -3.75 -22.76 9.05
C GLY A 130 -2.63 -23.64 8.47
N LEU A 131 -1.51 -23.04 8.08
CA LEU A 131 -0.37 -23.76 7.51
C LEU A 131 0.75 -23.95 8.55
N THR A 132 1.65 -24.89 8.29
CA THR A 132 2.83 -25.08 9.13
C THR A 132 3.82 -23.95 8.91
N TRP A 133 4.01 -23.13 9.96
CA TRP A 133 4.99 -22.04 9.93
C TRP A 133 6.40 -22.57 10.16
N GLY A 134 7.30 -22.18 9.26
CA GLY A 134 8.73 -22.46 9.34
C GLY A 134 9.53 -21.33 8.68
N PRO A 135 10.87 -21.45 8.61
CA PRO A 135 11.74 -20.38 8.14
C PRO A 135 11.40 -19.86 6.73
N SER A 136 10.99 -20.74 5.82
CA SER A 136 10.60 -20.37 4.45
C SER A 136 9.32 -19.54 4.40
N MET A 137 8.32 -19.88 5.22
CA MET A 137 7.06 -19.13 5.31
C MET A 137 7.25 -17.78 5.99
N GLU A 138 8.11 -17.70 7.00
CA GLU A 138 8.48 -16.43 7.63
C GLU A 138 9.22 -15.51 6.65
N ALA A 139 10.19 -16.05 5.89
CA ALA A 139 10.88 -15.32 4.85
C ALA A 139 9.89 -14.81 3.78
N TYR A 140 8.98 -15.67 3.33
CA TYR A 140 7.88 -15.28 2.45
C TYR A 140 7.09 -14.11 3.07
N ALA A 141 6.53 -14.25 4.27
CA ALA A 141 5.80 -13.19 4.98
C ALA A 141 6.59 -11.87 5.16
N ALA A 142 7.91 -11.94 5.36
CA ALA A 142 8.77 -10.76 5.45
C ALA A 142 8.92 -10.05 4.10
N LEU A 143 9.19 -10.79 3.01
CA LEU A 143 9.35 -10.22 1.67
C LEU A 143 8.10 -9.49 1.17
N GLY A 144 6.90 -9.94 1.58
CA GLY A 144 5.63 -9.28 1.26
C GLY A 144 5.55 -7.86 1.81
N ARG A 145 6.19 -7.62 2.96
CA ARG A 145 6.23 -6.31 3.62
C ARG A 145 7.48 -5.51 3.25
N PHE A 146 8.55 -6.18 2.83
CA PHE A 146 9.85 -5.56 2.60
C PHE A 146 9.80 -4.46 1.54
N TYR A 147 9.27 -4.75 0.35
CA TYR A 147 9.24 -3.74 -0.73
C TYR A 147 8.34 -2.53 -0.40
N PRO A 148 7.11 -2.70 0.14
CA PRO A 148 6.35 -1.58 0.69
C PRO A 148 7.12 -0.76 1.73
N GLY A 149 7.85 -1.43 2.63
CA GLY A 149 8.71 -0.77 3.62
C GLY A 149 9.86 0.00 3.00
N TYR A 150 10.54 -0.57 2.00
CA TYR A 150 11.58 0.10 1.23
C TYR A 150 11.08 1.39 0.58
N VAL A 151 9.93 1.33 -0.10
CA VAL A 151 9.29 2.50 -0.71
C VAL A 151 8.94 3.54 0.37
N ALA A 152 8.33 3.11 1.48
CA ALA A 152 8.01 4.00 2.59
C ALA A 152 9.25 4.75 3.10
N ALA A 153 10.34 4.04 3.38
CA ALA A 153 11.61 4.62 3.84
C ALA A 153 12.17 5.67 2.86
N CYS A 154 12.09 5.41 1.55
CA CYS A 154 12.54 6.34 0.52
C CYS A 154 11.74 7.66 0.51
N LEU A 155 10.45 7.63 0.87
CA LEU A 155 9.55 8.77 0.78
C LEU A 155 9.55 9.63 2.05
N LEU A 156 9.80 9.04 3.23
CA LEU A 156 9.70 9.73 4.52
C LEU A 156 10.47 11.06 4.59
N PRO A 157 11.74 11.16 4.14
CA PRO A 157 12.47 12.43 4.19
C PRO A 157 11.83 13.52 3.35
N ALA A 158 11.27 13.17 2.19
CA ALA A 158 10.60 14.13 1.31
C ALA A 158 9.31 14.66 1.94
N ILE A 159 8.52 13.79 2.56
CA ILE A 159 7.26 14.14 3.20
C ILE A 159 7.52 14.98 4.46
N TRP A 160 8.52 14.61 5.26
CA TRP A 160 8.91 15.34 6.47
C TRP A 160 9.22 16.82 6.18
N ARG A 161 9.95 17.12 5.10
CA ARG A 161 10.25 18.50 4.69
C ARG A 161 8.98 19.32 4.41
N THR A 162 7.92 18.70 3.90
CA THR A 162 6.64 19.41 3.71
C THR A 162 5.89 19.63 5.01
N ILE A 163 5.98 18.69 5.95
CA ILE A 163 5.33 18.81 7.27
C ILE A 163 5.97 19.94 8.09
N THR A 164 7.30 20.04 8.07
CA THR A 164 8.06 21.06 8.83
C THR A 164 8.22 22.39 8.09
N GLY A 165 8.01 22.40 6.77
CA GLY A 165 8.12 23.59 5.93
C GLY A 165 6.95 24.58 6.04
N ARG A 166 7.06 25.70 5.31
CA ARG A 166 6.05 26.78 5.23
C ARG A 166 4.96 26.50 4.19
N PHE A 167 4.29 25.35 4.30
CA PHE A 167 3.17 24.97 3.43
C PHE A 167 1.82 25.24 4.10
N PRO A 168 0.71 25.35 3.31
CA PRO A 168 -0.62 25.50 3.87
C PRO A 168 -0.97 24.37 4.86
N ALA A 169 -1.68 24.70 5.95
CA ALA A 169 -2.00 23.76 7.02
C ALA A 169 -2.69 22.48 6.51
N LEU A 170 -3.59 22.60 5.51
CA LEU A 170 -4.26 21.45 4.90
C LEU A 170 -3.28 20.49 4.21
N LEU A 171 -2.28 21.01 3.49
CA LEU A 171 -1.26 20.19 2.83
C LEU A 171 -0.35 19.52 3.86
N ARG A 172 0.00 20.23 4.94
CA ARG A 172 0.80 19.69 6.05
C ARG A 172 0.07 18.57 6.77
N GLY A 173 -1.22 18.76 7.09
CA GLY A 173 -2.06 17.74 7.73
C GLY A 173 -2.20 16.49 6.87
N ALA A 174 -2.49 16.65 5.57
CA ALA A 174 -2.58 15.52 4.64
C ALA A 174 -1.23 14.79 4.46
N SER A 175 -0.12 15.53 4.46
CA SER A 175 1.24 14.97 4.41
C SER A 175 1.59 14.24 5.71
N ALA A 176 1.18 14.74 6.87
CA ALA A 176 1.37 14.09 8.15
C ALA A 176 0.60 12.77 8.23
N LEU A 177 -0.64 12.73 7.71
CA LEU A 177 -1.43 11.51 7.63
C LEU A 177 -0.80 10.48 6.67
N LEU A 178 -0.31 10.93 5.51
CA LEU A 178 0.46 10.07 4.61
C LEU A 178 1.72 9.52 5.29
N MET A 179 2.47 10.37 5.99
CA MET A 179 3.67 9.96 6.73
C MET A 179 3.35 8.95 7.82
N LEU A 180 2.26 9.15 8.57
CA LEU A 180 1.79 8.17 9.56
C LEU A 180 1.53 6.81 8.92
N GLY A 181 0.83 6.78 7.78
CA GLY A 181 0.56 5.54 7.06
C GLY A 181 1.83 4.82 6.62
N LEU A 182 2.80 5.55 6.06
CA LEU A 182 4.08 4.98 5.63
C LEU A 182 4.95 4.53 6.81
N THR A 183 4.93 5.24 7.93
CA THR A 183 5.61 4.83 9.16
C THR A 183 5.02 3.55 9.73
N LEU A 184 3.68 3.38 9.71
CA LEU A 184 3.04 2.13 10.12
C LEU A 184 3.47 0.94 9.25
N LEU A 185 3.75 1.14 7.96
CA LEU A 185 4.33 0.10 7.11
C LEU A 185 5.76 -0.28 7.50
N LEU A 186 6.56 0.67 7.98
CA LEU A 186 7.88 0.35 8.54
C LEU A 186 7.76 -0.41 9.86
N VAL A 187 6.83 0.01 10.73
CA VAL A 187 6.51 -0.74 11.96
C VAL A 187 6.06 -2.15 11.62
N SER A 188 5.39 -2.35 10.47
CA SER A 188 4.97 -3.67 10.04
C SER A 188 6.11 -4.65 9.85
N GLN A 189 7.36 -4.21 9.61
CA GLN A 189 8.52 -5.11 9.53
C GLN A 189 8.77 -5.86 10.86
N LEU A 190 8.34 -5.28 11.98
CA LEU A 190 8.53 -5.83 13.32
C LEU A 190 7.46 -6.86 13.73
N PHE A 191 6.54 -7.26 12.84
CA PHE A 191 5.52 -8.25 13.21
C PHE A 191 6.04 -9.61 13.72
N PRO A 192 7.23 -10.13 13.31
CA PRO A 192 7.78 -11.34 13.91
C PRO A 192 7.99 -11.22 15.42
N LEU A 193 8.16 -9.99 15.93
CA LEU A 193 8.32 -9.71 17.36
C LEU A 193 6.98 -9.62 18.11
N ILE A 194 5.85 -9.59 17.39
CA ILE A 194 4.52 -9.51 18.01
C ILE A 194 4.08 -10.91 18.45
N PRO A 195 3.83 -11.14 19.76
CA PRO A 195 3.36 -12.41 20.29
C PRO A 195 2.03 -12.86 19.66
N ALA A 196 1.81 -14.17 19.58
CA ALA A 196 0.59 -14.74 18.98
C ALA A 196 -0.72 -14.28 19.65
N VAL A 197 -0.69 -13.95 20.95
CA VAL A 197 -1.85 -13.38 21.67
C VAL A 197 -2.25 -11.99 21.17
N HIS A 198 -1.37 -11.28 20.46
CA HIS A 198 -1.57 -9.92 19.95
C HIS A 198 -1.66 -9.85 18.42
N LEU A 199 -2.05 -10.94 17.73
CA LEU A 199 -2.19 -10.95 16.27
C LEU A 199 -3.17 -9.90 15.72
N TRP A 200 -4.16 -9.48 16.52
CA TRP A 200 -5.08 -8.39 16.18
C TRP A 200 -4.35 -7.07 15.87
N LEU A 201 -3.18 -6.85 16.48
CA LEU A 201 -2.38 -5.65 16.30
C LEU A 201 -1.82 -5.57 14.88
N ARG A 202 -1.48 -6.70 14.25
CA ARG A 202 -1.03 -6.77 12.85
C ARG A 202 -2.10 -6.23 11.91
N SER A 203 -3.35 -6.66 12.11
CA SER A 203 -4.50 -6.18 11.33
C SER A 203 -4.74 -4.69 11.55
N VAL A 204 -4.74 -4.23 12.81
CA VAL A 204 -4.94 -2.80 13.13
C VAL A 204 -3.86 -1.96 12.44
N ILE A 205 -2.59 -2.34 12.55
CA ILE A 205 -1.47 -1.61 11.93
C ILE A 205 -1.64 -1.55 10.40
N ASN A 206 -1.90 -2.69 9.74
CA ASN A 206 -2.01 -2.73 8.28
C ASN A 206 -3.20 -1.91 7.76
N TYR A 207 -4.40 -2.06 8.33
CA TYR A 207 -5.56 -1.30 7.86
C TYR A 207 -5.45 0.19 8.21
N SER A 208 -4.83 0.54 9.34
CA SER A 208 -4.55 1.94 9.69
C SER A 208 -3.53 2.55 8.74
N ALA A 209 -2.50 1.79 8.35
CA ALA A 209 -1.50 2.22 7.37
C ALA A 209 -2.14 2.55 6.02
N VAL A 210 -3.01 1.66 5.53
CA VAL A 210 -3.74 1.85 4.28
C VAL A 210 -4.67 3.06 4.36
N LEU A 211 -5.49 3.17 5.42
CA LEU A 211 -6.42 4.29 5.60
C LEU A 211 -5.68 5.63 5.66
N ALA A 212 -4.64 5.72 6.49
CA ALA A 212 -3.85 6.94 6.63
C ALA A 212 -3.14 7.31 5.31
N THR A 213 -2.58 6.33 4.61
CA THR A 213 -1.94 6.53 3.30
C THR A 213 -2.95 7.02 2.25
N SER A 214 -4.10 6.34 2.13
CA SER A 214 -5.14 6.64 1.14
C SER A 214 -5.79 8.00 1.39
N VAL A 215 -6.16 8.31 2.64
CA VAL A 215 -6.76 9.60 3.00
C VAL A 215 -5.74 10.72 2.90
N GLY A 216 -4.49 10.50 3.34
CA GLY A 216 -3.40 11.48 3.21
C GLY A 216 -3.13 11.82 1.74
N LEU A 217 -3.00 10.82 0.88
CA LEU A 217 -2.79 11.01 -0.56
C LEU A 217 -3.97 11.73 -1.22
N ALA A 218 -5.20 11.33 -0.89
CA ALA A 218 -6.40 11.99 -1.39
C ALA A 218 -6.45 13.46 -0.95
N GLY A 219 -6.16 13.74 0.33
CA GLY A 219 -6.12 15.08 0.91
C GLY A 219 -5.09 16.00 0.28
N ILE A 220 -3.87 15.51 0.03
CA ILE A 220 -2.81 16.27 -0.67
C ILE A 220 -3.33 16.74 -2.04
N TRP A 221 -4.01 15.85 -2.76
CA TRP A 221 -4.54 16.19 -4.07
C TRP A 221 -5.71 17.18 -4.00
N PHE A 222 -6.67 16.98 -3.08
CA PHE A 222 -7.77 17.92 -2.91
C PHE A 222 -7.26 19.32 -2.55
N SER A 223 -6.22 19.40 -1.71
CA SER A 223 -5.55 20.65 -1.37
C SER A 223 -4.97 21.35 -2.61
N LYS A 224 -4.25 20.61 -3.47
CA LYS A 224 -3.68 21.16 -4.72
C LYS A 224 -4.77 21.57 -5.73
N ALA A 225 -5.82 20.76 -5.89
CA ALA A 225 -6.94 21.07 -6.78
C ALA A 225 -7.72 22.31 -6.32
N TYR A 226 -7.95 22.44 -5.01
CA TYR A 226 -8.61 23.59 -4.40
C TYR A 226 -7.75 24.86 -4.57
N ALA A 227 -6.45 24.78 -4.29
CA ALA A 227 -5.53 25.91 -4.47
C ALA A 227 -5.50 26.42 -5.92
N LYS A 228 -5.48 25.50 -6.91
CA LYS A 228 -5.52 25.85 -8.34
C LYS A 228 -6.83 26.52 -8.74
N ARG A 229 -7.97 26.08 -8.20
CA ARG A 229 -9.28 26.71 -8.46
C ARG A 229 -9.40 28.09 -7.81
N LYS A 230 -8.87 28.27 -6.60
CA LYS A 230 -8.85 29.57 -5.92
C LYS A 230 -8.04 30.60 -6.72
N ALA A 231 -6.84 30.23 -7.18
CA ALA A 231 -5.99 31.10 -8.01
C ALA A 231 -6.67 31.56 -9.31
N ARG A 232 -7.44 30.69 -9.97
CA ARG A 232 -8.21 30.99 -11.19
C ARG A 232 -9.43 31.89 -10.98
N ARG A 233 -9.89 32.07 -9.74
CA ARG A 233 -11.01 32.99 -9.41
C ARG A 233 -10.54 34.38 -8.98
N THR A 234 -9.25 34.51 -8.66
CA THR A 234 -8.59 35.77 -8.28
C THR A 234 -7.80 36.39 -9.44
N THR A 235 -7.86 35.79 -10.63
CA THR A 235 -7.37 36.32 -11.91
C THR A 235 -8.58 36.54 -12.81
#